data_AF-A0A8U0TL47-F1
#
_entry.id   AF-A0A8U0TL47-F1
#
_cell.length_a   1.000
_cell.length_b   1.000
_cell.length_c   1.000
_cell.angle_alpha   90.00
_cell.angle_beta   90.00
_cell.angle_gamma   90.00
#
_symmetry.space_group_name_H-M   'P 1'
#
loop_
_entity.id
_entity.type
_entity.pdbx_description
1 polymer ?
#
loop_
_entity_poly.entity_id
_entity_poly.type
_entity_poly.pdbx_seq_one_letter_code
_entity_poly.pdbx_strand_id
1 'polypeptide(L)'
;MRNSLHLQELLLSIGYHQQSVCVPTIFLLTLDGIKTRPRKILSETQRITGILKRSSSSEEQERSDQNAAWFAMGLYLVVLWVCAVVLHSLGRAEKVTQTTETSFSESTEGLTAGTVTIGLDDQNQEPPPFYPCQDDETDYRERVYQRDSHGVMQLVQSEDYEGNEDYEDTDIDTSNDTTIHPCNLSPSGLPLCLIYPTNQLNCSWKFHDLSNDSQSSASASVSVCRNNERISSVDCVSEVMGGQGAQGWPGGVVRDVSAVCQGSVGDGVTSLSLTFKVSRPDVCCIYTNKMDTIDIEVLRPPPNITAWVREEGLLVQWGLPSSTTPRCFRYQLQINDLVRSFTEGLTYNETNLDHTQRYDVKMRVRKNSDCRGSEHWSSWSNIIRNVCFPPSLVPH
;
A
#
# COMPACT_ATOMS: atom_id res chain seq x y z
N MET A 1 -23.55 57.97 48.33
CA MET A 1 -22.19 58.33 47.86
C MET A 1 -21.79 57.24 46.86
N ARG A 2 -22.14 57.42 45.58
CA ARG A 2 -21.28 57.94 44.50
C ARG A 2 -20.02 57.10 44.27
N ASN A 3 -20.06 56.38 43.15
CA ASN A 3 -18.98 56.01 42.21
C ASN A 3 -18.89 54.50 41.97
N SER A 4 -19.78 54.00 41.10
CA SER A 4 -19.55 52.77 40.34
C SER A 4 -20.39 52.84 39.07
N LEU A 5 -19.89 53.55 38.07
CA LEU A 5 -20.43 53.66 36.71
C LEU A 5 -19.41 54.44 35.89
N HIS A 6 -18.33 53.78 35.43
CA HIS A 6 -17.58 54.26 34.24
C HIS A 6 -16.53 53.31 33.64
N LEU A 7 -16.59 51.98 33.83
CA LEU A 7 -15.57 51.09 33.25
C LEU A 7 -16.10 49.99 32.31
N GLN A 8 -17.38 50.05 31.91
CA GLN A 8 -17.99 49.02 31.08
C GLN A 8 -18.36 49.48 29.66
N GLU A 9 -18.09 50.74 29.29
CA GLU A 9 -18.36 51.27 27.94
C GLU A 9 -17.12 51.56 27.08
N LEU A 10 -15.91 51.22 27.52
CA LEU A 10 -14.67 51.50 26.76
C LEU A 10 -14.06 50.29 26.02
N LEU A 11 -14.74 49.13 26.00
CA LEU A 11 -14.27 47.92 25.32
C LEU A 11 -15.04 47.55 24.04
N LEU A 12 -15.90 48.44 23.52
CA LEU A 12 -16.74 48.16 22.34
C LEU A 12 -16.40 48.96 21.07
N SER A 13 -15.22 49.60 20.99
CA SER A 13 -14.81 50.38 19.81
C SER A 13 -13.35 50.16 19.37
N ILE A 14 -12.88 48.92 19.38
CA ILE A 14 -11.74 48.53 18.54
C ILE A 14 -12.26 47.45 17.59
N GLY A 15 -12.67 47.88 16.40
CA GLY A 15 -12.96 46.99 15.30
C GLY A 15 -11.72 46.17 14.98
N TYR A 16 -11.76 44.89 15.35
CA TYR A 16 -10.79 43.89 14.94
C TYR A 16 -10.91 43.70 13.42
N HIS A 17 -10.14 44.46 12.66
CA HIS A 17 -9.68 43.98 11.36
C HIS A 17 -8.66 42.89 11.65
N GLN A 18 -9.10 41.62 11.66
CA GLN A 18 -8.20 40.47 11.66
C GLN A 18 -7.46 40.44 10.32
N GLN A 19 -6.41 41.25 10.19
CA GLN A 19 -5.30 40.89 9.32
C GLN A 19 -4.61 39.70 10.00
N SER A 20 -4.81 38.52 9.43
CA SER A 20 -4.14 37.30 9.84
C SER A 20 -2.64 37.43 9.54
N VAL A 21 -1.89 38.03 10.46
CA VAL A 21 -0.43 38.12 10.37
C VAL A 21 0.16 36.72 10.38
N CYS A 22 0.95 36.39 9.36
CA CYS A 22 1.70 35.14 9.27
C CYS A 22 2.76 35.13 10.37
N VAL A 23 2.49 34.44 11.48
CA VAL A 23 3.52 34.12 12.46
C VAL A 23 4.29 32.91 11.93
N PRO A 24 5.62 32.98 11.72
CA PRO A 24 6.40 31.81 11.33
C PRO A 24 6.22 30.72 12.39
N THR A 25 5.68 29.58 11.98
CA THR A 25 5.58 28.41 12.84
C THR A 25 6.99 27.87 13.06
N ILE A 26 7.57 28.17 14.22
CA ILE A 26 8.81 27.53 14.67
C ILE A 26 8.45 26.07 14.97
N PHE A 27 8.93 25.16 14.13
CA PHE A 27 8.74 23.72 14.31
C PHE A 27 9.43 23.26 15.60
N LEU A 28 8.64 22.79 16.56
CA LEU A 28 9.11 21.86 17.59
C LEU A 28 9.26 20.49 16.92
N LEU A 29 10.50 20.02 16.80
CA LEU A 29 10.80 18.66 16.36
C LEU A 29 10.27 17.67 17.40
N THR A 30 9.15 17.01 17.10
CA THR A 30 8.76 15.77 17.78
C THR A 30 9.64 14.64 17.27
N LEU A 31 10.59 14.20 18.10
CA LEU A 31 11.35 12.97 17.90
C LEU A 31 10.44 11.77 18.26
N ASP A 32 9.62 11.33 17.31
CA ASP A 32 9.02 10.01 17.36
C ASP A 32 9.71 9.08 16.34
N GLY A 33 10.21 7.96 16.84
CA GLY A 33 10.59 6.82 15.99
C GLY A 33 12.08 6.62 15.68
N ILE A 34 12.95 6.58 16.70
CA ILE A 34 14.26 5.92 16.58
C ILE A 34 14.29 4.70 17.49
N LYS A 35 13.98 3.53 16.94
CA LYS A 35 14.23 2.23 17.55
C LYS A 35 15.57 1.71 17.03
N THR A 36 16.68 2.17 17.62
CA THR A 36 18.02 1.63 17.31
C THR A 36 18.77 1.19 18.56
N ARG A 37 19.44 0.03 18.43
CA ARG A 37 20.14 -0.72 19.49
C ARG A 37 21.33 0.08 20.09
N PRO A 38 21.59 -0.03 21.41
CA PRO A 38 22.43 0.91 22.17
C PRO A 38 23.96 0.63 22.14
N ARG A 39 24.54 0.04 21.09
CA ARG A 39 25.97 -0.38 21.10
C ARG A 39 26.93 0.37 20.18
N LYS A 40 26.53 1.47 19.52
CA LYS A 40 27.44 2.22 18.62
C LYS A 40 27.68 3.71 18.94
N ILE A 41 27.11 4.25 20.02
CA ILE A 41 27.19 5.69 20.30
C ILE A 41 28.49 6.12 21.03
N LEU A 42 29.31 5.18 21.51
CA LEU A 42 30.52 5.54 22.29
C LEU A 42 31.78 5.82 21.44
N SER A 43 31.77 5.61 20.12
CA SER A 43 33.00 5.72 19.29
C SER A 43 33.08 6.95 18.37
N GLU A 44 31.99 7.72 18.20
CA GLU A 44 32.00 8.90 17.31
C GLU A 44 32.17 10.23 18.05
N THR A 45 31.86 10.28 19.36
CA THR A 45 32.00 11.50 20.18
C THR A 45 33.46 11.90 20.44
N GLN A 46 34.42 10.98 20.28
CA GLN A 46 35.86 11.28 20.44
C GLN A 46 36.53 11.86 19.19
N ARG A 47 35.86 11.89 18.03
CA ARG A 47 36.45 12.40 16.78
C ARG A 47 36.19 13.90 16.55
N ILE A 48 35.16 14.46 17.17
CA ILE A 48 34.72 15.85 16.92
C ILE A 48 35.45 16.86 17.83
N THR A 49 35.94 16.43 19.00
CA THR A 49 36.70 17.29 19.92
C THR A 49 38.15 17.55 19.51
N GLY A 50 38.65 16.92 18.44
CA GLY A 50 40.03 17.07 17.97
C GLY A 50 40.28 18.21 16.97
N ILE A 51 39.24 18.85 16.41
CA ILE A 51 39.40 19.75 15.24
C ILE A 51 39.26 21.24 15.60
N LEU A 52 38.77 21.60 16.79
CA LEU A 52 38.50 22.99 17.19
C LEU A 52 39.58 23.58 18.13
N LYS A 53 40.85 23.44 17.76
CA LYS A 53 41.95 24.13 18.49
C LYS A 53 42.99 24.70 17.55
N ARG A 54 42.61 25.71 16.76
CA ARG A 54 43.57 26.67 16.20
C ARG A 54 42.93 28.02 15.91
N SER A 55 43.66 29.06 16.35
CA SER A 55 43.51 30.51 16.15
C SER A 55 42.31 31.21 16.78
N SER A 56 42.55 31.90 17.90
CA SER A 56 41.89 33.18 18.24
C SER A 56 42.71 33.89 19.33
N SER A 57 42.86 35.20 19.19
CA SER A 57 43.73 36.09 19.97
C SER A 57 43.12 36.48 21.34
N SER A 58 44.01 36.85 22.27
CA SER A 58 43.82 36.77 23.73
C SER A 58 42.95 37.85 24.41
N GLU A 59 41.92 38.42 23.76
CA GLU A 59 41.05 39.40 24.44
C GLU A 59 39.53 39.16 24.29
N GLU A 60 39.08 38.18 23.51
CA GLU A 60 37.65 37.75 23.46
C GLU A 60 37.36 36.45 24.24
N GLN A 61 38.36 35.89 24.91
CA GLN A 61 38.28 34.57 25.54
C GLN A 61 37.41 34.54 26.81
N GLU A 62 37.35 35.63 27.60
CA GLU A 62 36.59 35.62 28.87
C GLU A 62 35.06 35.64 28.68
N ARG A 63 34.54 36.23 27.60
CA ARG A 63 33.08 36.25 27.34
C ARG A 63 32.59 34.97 26.64
N SER A 64 33.47 34.28 25.91
CA SER A 64 33.18 32.99 25.28
C SER A 64 33.11 31.85 26.30
N ASP A 65 33.99 31.85 27.30
CA ASP A 65 34.05 30.78 28.30
C ASP A 65 32.84 30.82 29.26
N GLN A 66 32.28 32.00 29.50
CA GLN A 66 31.05 32.14 30.29
C GLN A 66 29.84 31.56 29.55
N ASN A 67 29.70 31.84 28.25
CA ASN A 67 28.61 31.28 27.45
C ASN A 67 28.71 29.74 27.33
N ALA A 68 29.93 29.21 27.18
CA ALA A 68 30.15 27.76 27.16
C ALA A 68 29.71 27.07 28.47
N ALA A 69 29.93 27.71 29.63
CA ALA A 69 29.48 27.19 30.92
C ALA A 69 27.94 27.17 31.05
N TRP A 70 27.25 28.20 30.55
CA TRP A 70 25.78 28.23 30.52
C TRP A 70 25.20 27.16 29.59
N PHE A 71 25.80 26.95 28.42
CA PHE A 71 25.37 25.88 27.50
C PHE A 71 25.61 24.48 28.08
N ALA A 72 26.76 24.24 28.72
CA ALA A 72 27.07 22.97 29.36
C ALA A 72 26.11 22.67 30.53
N MET A 73 25.78 23.67 31.34
CA MET A 73 24.84 23.53 32.45
C MET A 73 23.41 23.28 31.97
N GLY A 74 22.98 23.94 30.88
CA GLY A 74 21.69 23.69 30.24
C GLY A 74 21.58 22.26 29.69
N LEU A 75 22.62 21.77 29.01
CA LEU A 75 22.65 20.41 28.47
C LEU A 75 22.59 19.36 29.59
N TYR A 76 23.28 19.61 30.71
CA TYR A 76 23.28 18.72 31.88
C TYR A 76 21.90 18.63 32.53
N LEU A 77 21.18 19.76 32.64
CA LEU A 77 19.80 19.78 33.18
C LEU A 77 18.81 19.02 32.28
N VAL A 78 18.94 19.12 30.95
CA VAL A 78 18.11 18.35 30.01
C VAL A 78 18.36 16.86 30.15
N VAL A 79 19.62 16.43 30.26
CA VAL A 79 19.97 15.01 30.47
C VAL A 79 19.42 14.49 31.79
N LEU A 80 19.55 15.25 32.88
CA LEU A 80 18.98 14.87 34.19
C LEU A 80 17.46 14.74 34.14
N TRP A 81 16.78 15.65 33.43
CA TRP A 81 15.33 15.61 33.27
C TRP A 81 14.87 14.37 32.49
N VAL A 82 15.54 14.04 31.39
CA VAL A 82 15.25 12.81 30.60
C VAL A 82 15.47 11.56 31.47
N CYS A 83 16.56 11.49 32.24
CA CYS A 83 16.82 10.38 33.15
C CYS A 83 15.72 10.25 34.23
N ALA A 84 15.24 11.35 34.79
CA ALA A 84 14.16 11.34 35.78
C ALA A 84 12.84 10.81 35.18
N VAL A 85 12.48 11.22 33.95
CA VAL A 85 11.29 10.74 33.25
C VAL A 85 11.37 9.23 32.97
N VAL A 86 12.53 8.74 32.51
CA VAL A 86 12.75 7.32 32.24
C VAL A 86 12.64 6.49 33.53
N LEU A 87 13.28 6.93 34.62
CA LEU A 87 13.19 6.24 35.91
C LEU A 87 11.76 6.21 36.46
N HIS A 88 10.98 7.28 36.27
CA HIS A 88 9.60 7.33 36.70
C HIS A 88 8.67 6.43 35.86
N SER A 89 9.03 6.12 34.61
CA SER A 89 8.27 5.21 33.74
C SER A 89 8.53 3.73 34.03
N LEU A 90 9.71 3.39 34.56
CA LEU A 90 10.11 2.01 34.87
C LEU A 90 9.52 1.48 36.19
N GLY A 91 9.08 2.37 37.09
CA GLY A 91 8.58 2.00 38.43
C GLY A 91 7.11 1.58 38.52
N ARG A 92 6.37 1.42 37.41
CA ARG A 92 4.90 1.25 37.44
C ARG A 92 4.35 -0.07 36.88
N ALA A 93 5.19 -1.08 36.67
CA ALA A 93 4.75 -2.37 36.12
C ALA A 93 5.04 -3.53 37.08
N GLU A 94 4.27 -3.61 38.17
CA GLU A 94 4.13 -4.88 38.91
C GLU A 94 2.77 -4.96 39.61
N LYS A 95 1.77 -5.57 38.96
CA LYS A 95 0.66 -6.22 39.66
C LYS A 95 -0.09 -7.23 38.79
N VAL A 96 0.13 -8.50 39.13
CA VAL A 96 -0.86 -9.59 39.30
C VAL A 96 -1.76 -9.94 38.10
N THR A 97 -1.53 -11.13 37.55
CA THR A 97 -2.60 -12.06 37.15
C THR A 97 -2.22 -13.48 37.54
N GLN A 98 -3.00 -14.02 38.46
CA GLN A 98 -2.97 -15.39 38.97
C GLN A 98 -3.91 -16.22 38.07
N THR A 99 -3.39 -17.25 37.40
CA THR A 99 -4.21 -18.14 36.55
C THR A 99 -4.58 -19.38 37.36
N THR A 100 -5.89 -19.55 37.55
CA THR A 100 -6.54 -20.69 38.18
C THR A 100 -6.58 -21.87 37.22
N GLU A 101 -5.97 -23.00 37.60
CA GLU A 101 -6.16 -24.29 36.93
C GLU A 101 -7.54 -24.85 37.29
N THR A 102 -8.30 -25.26 36.28
CA THR A 102 -9.54 -26.00 36.47
C THR A 102 -9.34 -27.39 35.87
N SER A 103 -9.28 -28.39 36.74
CA SER A 103 -9.37 -29.80 36.38
C SER A 103 -10.79 -30.11 35.92
N PHE A 104 -10.92 -30.91 34.85
CA PHE A 104 -12.18 -31.54 34.50
C PHE A 104 -11.97 -33.02 34.21
N SER A 105 -12.89 -33.80 34.75
CA SER A 105 -12.84 -35.21 35.03
C SER A 105 -13.17 -36.11 33.84
N GLU A 106 -12.46 -37.22 33.82
CA GLU A 106 -12.72 -38.51 33.19
C GLU A 106 -14.14 -39.05 33.50
N SER A 107 -14.84 -39.54 32.48
CA SER A 107 -16.05 -40.36 32.62
C SER A 107 -16.20 -41.32 31.44
N THR A 108 -16.60 -42.53 31.81
CA THR A 108 -16.52 -43.82 31.13
C THR A 108 -17.72 -44.12 30.20
N GLU A 109 -17.46 -44.92 29.17
CA GLU A 109 -18.28 -45.96 28.51
C GLU A 109 -19.76 -45.73 28.11
N GLY A 110 -20.07 -46.13 26.86
CA GLY A 110 -21.44 -46.38 26.39
C GLY A 110 -21.49 -46.85 24.93
N LEU A 111 -21.46 -48.17 24.73
CA LEU A 111 -21.65 -48.89 23.47
C LEU A 111 -23.07 -48.74 22.88
N THR A 112 -23.14 -49.02 21.57
CA THR A 112 -24.29 -49.55 20.77
C THR A 112 -25.14 -48.55 19.98
N ALA A 113 -24.93 -48.51 18.65
CA ALA A 113 -25.94 -48.78 17.62
C ALA A 113 -25.31 -48.64 16.23
N GLY A 114 -25.09 -49.77 15.56
CA GLY A 114 -24.66 -49.80 14.16
C GLY A 114 -25.75 -49.28 13.25
N THR A 115 -25.50 -48.13 12.63
CA THR A 115 -26.25 -47.66 11.47
C THR A 115 -25.40 -48.01 10.25
N VAL A 116 -25.90 -48.94 9.44
CA VAL A 116 -25.33 -49.27 8.14
C VAL A 116 -25.63 -48.10 7.22
N THR A 117 -24.69 -47.17 7.11
CA THR A 117 -24.63 -46.23 5.99
C THR A 117 -24.15 -47.02 4.78
N ILE A 118 -25.07 -47.25 3.85
CA ILE A 118 -24.74 -47.69 2.50
C ILE A 118 -23.91 -46.56 1.89
N GLY A 119 -22.61 -46.76 1.81
CA GLY A 119 -21.67 -45.86 1.17
C GLY A 119 -22.00 -45.76 -0.33
N LEU A 120 -22.62 -44.65 -0.69
CA LEU A 120 -22.56 -44.08 -2.04
C LEU A 120 -21.49 -42.97 -2.02
N ASP A 121 -20.27 -43.30 -1.56
CA ASP A 121 -19.09 -42.46 -1.71
C ASP A 121 -18.48 -42.76 -3.09
N ASP A 122 -19.19 -42.38 -4.15
CA ASP A 122 -18.68 -42.45 -5.52
C ASP A 122 -18.38 -41.04 -6.04
N GLN A 123 -17.08 -40.73 -6.00
CA GLN A 123 -16.33 -40.10 -7.07
C GLN A 123 -16.67 -38.66 -7.49
N ASN A 124 -16.41 -37.70 -6.60
CA ASN A 124 -15.83 -36.43 -7.04
C ASN A 124 -14.32 -36.50 -6.83
N GLN A 125 -13.62 -37.25 -7.70
CA GLN A 125 -12.16 -37.16 -7.73
C GLN A 125 -11.77 -35.75 -8.17
N GLU A 126 -11.12 -35.03 -7.26
CA GLU A 126 -10.59 -33.70 -7.53
C GLU A 126 -9.41 -33.83 -8.54
N PRO A 127 -9.23 -32.86 -9.47
CA PRO A 127 -8.06 -32.84 -10.33
C PRO A 127 -6.76 -32.97 -9.52
N PRO A 128 -5.69 -33.53 -10.12
CA PRO A 128 -4.42 -33.74 -9.45
C PRO A 128 -3.91 -32.42 -8.81
N PRO A 129 -3.19 -32.51 -7.68
CA PRO A 129 -2.75 -31.33 -6.94
C PRO A 129 -1.93 -30.41 -7.83
N PHE A 130 -2.40 -29.17 -7.95
CA PHE A 130 -1.75 -28.11 -8.71
C PHE A 130 -0.80 -27.33 -7.81
N TYR A 131 0.44 -27.11 -8.27
CA TYR A 131 1.49 -26.39 -7.54
C TYR A 131 1.76 -25.03 -8.19
N PRO A 132 0.96 -23.99 -7.86
CA PRO A 132 0.93 -22.71 -8.58
C PRO A 132 2.25 -21.91 -8.54
N CYS A 133 3.20 -22.28 -7.66
CA CYS A 133 4.48 -21.58 -7.53
C CYS A 133 5.63 -22.26 -8.29
N GLN A 134 5.50 -23.53 -8.70
CA GLN A 134 6.59 -24.29 -9.33
C GLN A 134 6.73 -24.05 -10.82
N ASP A 135 5.69 -23.52 -11.47
CA ASP A 135 5.74 -23.20 -12.88
C ASP A 135 6.65 -21.98 -13.07
N ASP A 136 7.74 -22.15 -13.82
CA ASP A 136 8.78 -21.12 -14.02
C ASP A 136 8.34 -20.00 -14.98
N GLU A 137 7.24 -20.20 -15.70
CA GLU A 137 6.71 -19.24 -16.65
C GLU A 137 5.90 -18.13 -15.96
N THR A 138 6.12 -16.89 -16.40
CA THR A 138 5.46 -15.69 -15.88
C THR A 138 4.18 -15.36 -16.64
N ASP A 139 3.64 -16.33 -17.38
CA ASP A 139 2.55 -16.10 -18.31
C ASP A 139 1.19 -16.61 -17.81
N TYR A 140 0.13 -16.13 -18.45
CA TYR A 140 -1.21 -16.65 -18.28
C TYR A 140 -1.30 -18.06 -18.87
N ARG A 141 -1.86 -18.98 -18.07
CA ARG A 141 -2.00 -20.39 -18.44
C ARG A 141 -3.40 -20.89 -18.21
N GLU A 142 -3.94 -21.58 -19.21
CA GLU A 142 -5.21 -22.28 -19.12
C GLU A 142 -4.98 -23.79 -19.13
N ARG A 143 -5.58 -24.49 -18.16
CA ARG A 143 -5.62 -25.95 -18.11
C ARG A 143 -7.06 -26.43 -18.07
N VAL A 144 -7.40 -27.28 -19.03
CA VAL A 144 -8.74 -27.86 -19.17
C VAL A 144 -8.68 -29.34 -18.80
N TYR A 145 -9.44 -29.70 -17.78
CA TYR A 145 -9.64 -31.07 -17.37
C TYR A 145 -11.04 -31.53 -17.79
N GLN A 146 -11.13 -32.73 -18.35
CA GLN A 146 -12.39 -33.36 -18.71
C GLN A 146 -12.53 -34.71 -18.02
N ARG A 147 -13.73 -35.04 -17.61
CA ARG A 147 -14.05 -36.33 -17.01
C ARG A 147 -14.11 -37.42 -18.08
N ASP A 148 -13.34 -38.50 -17.89
CA ASP A 148 -13.37 -39.66 -18.78
C ASP A 148 -14.56 -40.59 -18.48
N SER A 149 -14.69 -41.69 -19.24
CA SER A 149 -15.75 -42.69 -19.05
C SER A 149 -15.70 -43.41 -17.71
N HIS A 150 -14.61 -43.30 -16.96
CA HIS A 150 -14.41 -43.90 -15.64
C HIS A 150 -14.62 -42.89 -14.50
N GLY A 151 -15.04 -41.65 -14.81
CA GLY A 151 -15.26 -40.62 -13.80
C GLY A 151 -13.99 -39.87 -13.38
N VAL A 152 -12.84 -40.12 -14.02
CA VAL A 152 -11.56 -39.52 -13.65
C VAL A 152 -11.33 -38.24 -14.46
N MET A 153 -10.95 -37.15 -13.78
CA MET A 153 -10.58 -35.90 -14.44
C MET A 153 -9.20 -36.04 -15.10
N GLN A 154 -9.13 -35.96 -16.43
CA GLN A 154 -7.89 -35.99 -17.20
C GLN A 154 -7.61 -34.62 -17.82
N LEU A 155 -6.33 -34.22 -17.86
CA LEU A 155 -5.91 -33.00 -18.56
C LEU A 155 -6.04 -33.23 -20.07
N VAL A 156 -6.90 -32.47 -20.73
CA VAL A 156 -7.15 -32.58 -22.17
C VAL A 156 -6.41 -31.49 -22.95
N GLN A 157 -6.26 -30.32 -22.34
CA GLN A 157 -5.68 -29.15 -23.00
C GLN A 157 -4.88 -28.32 -21.98
N SER A 158 -3.70 -27.89 -22.37
CA SER A 158 -2.87 -26.92 -21.67
C SER A 158 -2.41 -25.92 -22.70
N GLU A 159 -2.94 -24.70 -22.63
CA GLU A 159 -2.51 -23.61 -23.50
C GLU A 159 -1.70 -22.62 -22.69
N ASP A 160 -0.50 -22.36 -23.19
CA ASP A 160 0.35 -21.30 -22.74
C ASP A 160 0.12 -20.18 -23.77
N TYR A 161 -0.62 -19.14 -23.35
CA TYR A 161 -0.94 -18.02 -24.21
C TYR A 161 0.29 -17.12 -24.26
N GLU A 162 1.21 -17.40 -25.17
CA GLU A 162 2.26 -16.43 -25.48
C GLU A 162 1.55 -15.21 -26.08
N GLY A 163 1.46 -14.13 -25.30
CA GLY A 163 0.85 -12.87 -25.71
C GLY A 163 1.61 -12.28 -26.91
N ASN A 164 1.26 -12.71 -28.12
CA ASN A 164 1.73 -12.09 -29.35
C ASN A 164 1.03 -10.72 -29.46
N GLU A 165 1.71 -9.67 -29.00
CA GLU A 165 1.24 -8.28 -29.10
C GLU A 165 1.32 -7.71 -30.52
N ASP A 166 1.77 -8.50 -31.51
CA ASP A 166 1.84 -8.09 -32.91
C ASP A 166 0.48 -8.25 -33.61
N TYR A 167 -0.45 -7.35 -33.31
CA TYR A 167 -1.63 -7.09 -34.15
C TYR A 167 -1.20 -6.40 -35.45
N GLU A 168 -0.46 -7.11 -36.31
CA GLU A 168 -0.45 -6.78 -37.74
C GLU A 168 -1.62 -7.50 -38.42
N ASP A 169 -2.60 -6.67 -38.77
CA ASP A 169 -3.74 -6.85 -39.67
C ASP A 169 -3.42 -7.83 -40.82
N THR A 170 -3.60 -9.13 -40.57
CA THR A 170 -3.55 -10.15 -41.61
C THR A 170 -4.96 -10.69 -41.79
N ASP A 171 -5.47 -10.55 -43.01
CA ASP A 171 -6.79 -10.99 -43.45
C ASP A 171 -7.02 -12.47 -43.07
N ILE A 172 -7.75 -12.68 -41.97
CA ILE A 172 -8.11 -14.02 -41.48
C ILE A 172 -9.14 -14.63 -42.43
N ASP A 173 -8.68 -15.61 -43.20
CA ASP A 173 -9.53 -16.60 -43.85
C ASP A 173 -10.40 -17.27 -42.79
N THR A 174 -11.70 -17.02 -42.88
CA THR A 174 -12.74 -17.47 -41.95
C THR A 174 -12.98 -18.97 -42.13
N SER A 175 -12.04 -19.82 -41.69
CA SER A 175 -12.28 -21.25 -41.59
C SER A 175 -13.19 -21.51 -40.38
N ASN A 176 -14.39 -22.02 -40.64
CA ASN A 176 -15.49 -22.27 -39.71
C ASN A 176 -15.21 -23.42 -38.71
N ASP A 177 -13.99 -23.53 -38.17
CA ASP A 177 -13.70 -24.53 -37.15
C ASP A 177 -14.31 -24.09 -35.81
N THR A 178 -15.62 -24.38 -35.65
CA THR A 178 -16.39 -24.16 -34.44
C THR A 178 -16.10 -25.26 -33.41
N THR A 179 -14.83 -25.53 -33.15
CA THR A 179 -14.43 -26.39 -32.03
C THR A 179 -14.74 -25.62 -30.74
N ILE A 180 -15.90 -25.93 -30.16
CA ILE A 180 -16.41 -25.26 -28.96
C ILE A 180 -15.41 -25.48 -27.82
N HIS A 181 -14.79 -24.40 -27.35
CA HIS A 181 -13.84 -24.47 -26.24
C HIS A 181 -14.57 -24.99 -24.98
N PRO A 182 -14.10 -26.07 -24.33
CA PRO A 182 -14.88 -26.73 -23.26
C PRO A 182 -15.26 -25.81 -22.10
N CYS A 183 -14.45 -24.79 -21.86
CA CYS A 183 -14.66 -23.81 -20.80
C CYS A 183 -15.60 -22.68 -21.22
N ASN A 184 -15.61 -22.26 -22.49
CA ASN A 184 -16.30 -21.06 -23.00
C ASN A 184 -16.15 -19.83 -22.09
N LEU A 185 -15.03 -19.74 -21.36
CA LEU A 185 -14.73 -18.61 -20.48
C LEU A 185 -13.56 -17.87 -21.08
N SER A 186 -13.84 -16.67 -21.54
CA SER A 186 -12.80 -15.72 -21.91
C SER A 186 -12.61 -14.76 -20.74
N PRO A 187 -11.42 -14.70 -20.12
CA PRO A 187 -11.13 -13.64 -19.16
C PRO A 187 -11.33 -12.29 -19.86
N SER A 188 -11.94 -11.32 -19.18
CA SER A 188 -12.19 -10.00 -19.75
C SER A 188 -10.94 -9.12 -19.89
N GLY A 189 -9.76 -9.74 -19.85
CA GLY A 189 -8.46 -9.12 -19.67
C GLY A 189 -7.63 -9.79 -18.59
N LEU A 190 -6.41 -9.29 -18.43
CA LEU A 190 -5.47 -9.77 -17.43
C LEU A 190 -5.97 -9.47 -16.00
N PRO A 191 -5.69 -10.35 -15.04
CA PRO A 191 -5.97 -10.06 -13.64
C PRO A 191 -5.20 -8.84 -13.16
N LEU A 192 -5.84 -8.01 -12.34
CA LEU A 192 -5.22 -6.83 -11.74
C LEU A 192 -4.92 -7.12 -10.28
N CYS A 193 -3.65 -7.25 -9.93
CA CYS A 193 -3.20 -7.33 -8.54
C CYS A 193 -2.32 -6.14 -8.17
N LEU A 194 -2.46 -5.67 -6.93
CA LEU A 194 -1.66 -4.58 -6.37
C LEU A 194 -1.22 -4.91 -4.95
N ILE A 195 0.07 -4.74 -4.67
CA ILE A 195 0.64 -4.79 -3.32
C ILE A 195 0.90 -3.35 -2.87
N TYR A 196 0.16 -2.90 -1.87
CA TYR A 196 0.33 -1.57 -1.31
C TYR A 196 1.50 -1.51 -0.33
N PRO A 197 2.09 -0.33 -0.08
CA PRO A 197 3.17 -0.16 0.89
C PRO A 197 2.88 -0.61 2.34
N THR A 198 1.61 -0.81 2.66
CA THR A 198 1.11 -1.38 3.93
C THR A 198 1.12 -2.91 3.94
N ASN A 199 1.74 -3.54 2.92
CA ASN A 199 1.74 -4.97 2.65
C ASN A 199 0.34 -5.55 2.36
N GLN A 200 -0.65 -4.69 2.09
CA GLN A 200 -1.98 -5.13 1.70
C GLN A 200 -2.00 -5.53 0.24
N LEU A 201 -2.51 -6.72 -0.04
CA LEU A 201 -2.75 -7.23 -1.38
C LEU A 201 -4.21 -7.02 -1.75
N ASN A 202 -4.44 -6.48 -2.94
CA ASN A 202 -5.75 -6.41 -3.55
C ASN A 202 -5.64 -6.98 -4.97
N CYS A 203 -6.35 -8.07 -5.24
CA CYS A 203 -6.47 -8.65 -6.57
C CYS A 203 -7.92 -8.60 -7.02
N SER A 204 -8.12 -8.30 -8.29
CA SER A 204 -9.42 -8.41 -8.95
C SER A 204 -9.26 -9.07 -10.30
N TRP A 205 -10.19 -9.96 -10.62
CA TRP A 205 -10.25 -10.60 -11.93
C TRP A 205 -11.70 -10.72 -12.36
N LYS A 206 -11.95 -10.55 -13.65
CA LYS A 206 -13.28 -10.57 -14.24
C LYS A 206 -13.31 -11.57 -15.39
N PHE A 207 -14.37 -12.36 -15.41
CA PHE A 207 -14.66 -13.37 -16.42
C PHE A 207 -16.01 -13.06 -17.04
N HIS A 208 -16.08 -13.19 -18.35
CA HIS A 208 -17.33 -13.10 -19.08
C HIS A 208 -17.90 -14.50 -19.36
N ASP A 209 -19.21 -14.55 -19.61
CA ASP A 209 -19.92 -15.69 -20.18
C ASP A 209 -19.95 -16.96 -19.30
N LEU A 210 -19.97 -16.77 -17.97
CA LEU A 210 -20.23 -17.88 -17.06
C LEU A 210 -21.69 -18.32 -17.17
N SER A 211 -21.93 -19.42 -17.87
CA SER A 211 -23.27 -20.04 -17.98
C SER A 211 -23.90 -20.18 -16.60
N ASN A 212 -25.16 -19.73 -16.47
CA ASN A 212 -25.94 -19.75 -15.24
C ASN A 212 -26.44 -21.16 -14.88
N ASP A 213 -25.77 -22.20 -15.37
CA ASP A 213 -26.10 -23.57 -15.02
C ASP A 213 -25.83 -23.72 -13.52
N SER A 214 -26.88 -24.03 -12.76
CA SER A 214 -26.88 -24.14 -11.30
C SER A 214 -25.89 -25.18 -10.73
N GLN A 215 -25.15 -25.87 -11.60
CA GLN A 215 -24.15 -26.89 -11.28
C GLN A 215 -22.71 -26.37 -11.48
N SER A 216 -22.53 -25.15 -11.97
CA SER A 216 -21.21 -24.53 -12.08
C SER A 216 -20.78 -23.98 -10.72
N SER A 217 -19.60 -24.38 -10.25
CA SER A 217 -18.94 -23.73 -9.11
C SER A 217 -17.70 -22.99 -9.61
N ALA A 218 -17.49 -21.78 -9.10
CA ALA A 218 -16.31 -20.98 -9.38
C ALA A 218 -15.64 -20.64 -8.05
N SER A 219 -14.33 -20.82 -7.97
CA SER A 219 -13.53 -20.43 -6.82
C SER A 219 -12.25 -19.75 -7.30
N ALA A 220 -11.82 -18.77 -6.51
CA ALA A 220 -10.62 -18.01 -6.77
C ALA A 220 -9.72 -18.08 -5.54
N SER A 221 -8.42 -18.19 -5.76
CA SER A 221 -7.43 -18.18 -4.68
C SER A 221 -6.15 -17.52 -5.16
N VAL A 222 -5.45 -16.85 -4.25
CA VAL A 222 -4.10 -16.35 -4.50
C VAL A 222 -3.11 -17.16 -3.70
N SER A 223 -2.10 -17.70 -4.36
CA SER A 223 -0.93 -18.30 -3.73
C SER A 223 0.21 -17.29 -3.69
N VAL A 224 0.79 -17.13 -2.50
CA VAL A 224 1.94 -16.25 -2.28
C VAL A 224 3.20 -17.10 -2.38
N CYS A 225 4.11 -16.73 -3.30
CA CYS A 225 5.27 -17.54 -3.67
C CYS A 225 6.58 -16.87 -3.26
N ARG A 226 7.52 -17.68 -2.75
CA ARG A 226 8.91 -17.29 -2.52
C ARG A 226 9.81 -18.37 -3.10
N ASN A 227 10.68 -18.01 -4.05
CA ASN A 227 11.61 -18.95 -4.69
C ASN A 227 10.90 -20.22 -5.21
N ASN A 228 9.75 -20.05 -5.86
CA ASN A 228 8.89 -21.13 -6.36
C ASN A 228 8.23 -22.03 -5.29
N GLU A 229 8.35 -21.69 -4.00
CA GLU A 229 7.65 -22.36 -2.92
C GLU A 229 6.44 -21.53 -2.46
N ARG A 230 5.29 -22.19 -2.25
CA ARG A 230 4.10 -21.56 -1.68
C ARG A 230 4.31 -21.34 -0.18
N ILE A 231 4.34 -20.09 0.25
CA ILE A 231 4.49 -19.73 1.66
C ILE A 231 3.16 -19.44 2.35
N SER A 232 2.15 -19.03 1.59
CA SER A 232 0.83 -18.68 2.10
C SER A 232 -0.21 -18.70 0.98
N SER A 233 -1.48 -18.63 1.34
CA SER A 233 -2.57 -18.38 0.40
C SER A 233 -3.61 -17.45 0.99
N VAL A 234 -4.25 -16.70 0.11
CA VAL A 234 -5.35 -15.80 0.42
C VAL A 234 -6.57 -16.32 -0.32
N ASP A 235 -7.63 -16.63 0.42
CA ASP A 235 -8.92 -17.01 -0.16
C ASP A 235 -9.60 -15.77 -0.70
N CYS A 236 -10.20 -15.89 -1.88
CA CYS A 236 -10.87 -14.79 -2.56
C CYS A 236 -12.38 -14.92 -2.40
N VAL A 237 -13.06 -13.78 -2.31
CA VAL A 237 -14.50 -13.73 -2.42
C VAL A 237 -14.84 -13.66 -3.91
N SER A 238 -15.57 -14.66 -4.40
CA SER A 238 -16.08 -14.67 -5.77
C SER A 238 -17.51 -14.15 -5.74
N GLU A 239 -17.74 -13.00 -6.36
CA GLU A 239 -19.07 -12.44 -6.50
C GLU A 239 -19.56 -12.69 -7.92
N VAL A 240 -20.67 -13.42 -8.03
CA VAL A 240 -21.41 -13.56 -9.27
C VAL A 240 -22.22 -12.28 -9.44
N MET A 241 -21.79 -11.38 -10.33
CA MET A 241 -22.54 -10.18 -10.64
C MET A 241 -23.73 -10.56 -11.53
N GLY A 242 -24.82 -10.97 -10.89
CA GLY A 242 -26.10 -11.11 -11.56
C GLY A 242 -26.55 -9.74 -12.07
N GLY A 243 -26.55 -9.55 -13.39
CA GLY A 243 -27.05 -8.32 -14.01
C GLY A 243 -28.49 -8.07 -13.58
N GLN A 244 -28.70 -7.09 -12.70
CA GLN A 244 -30.03 -6.54 -12.44
C GLN A 244 -30.46 -5.66 -13.63
N GLY A 245 -30.81 -6.31 -14.74
CA GLY A 245 -31.36 -5.66 -15.93
C GLY A 245 -31.50 -6.70 -17.05
N ALA A 246 -32.67 -7.07 -17.54
CA ALA A 246 -33.97 -6.42 -17.53
C ALA A 246 -35.06 -7.42 -17.13
N GLN A 247 -35.98 -7.00 -16.26
CA GLN A 247 -37.24 -7.69 -16.01
C GLN A 247 -37.99 -7.79 -17.36
N GLY A 248 -37.89 -8.92 -18.06
CA GLY A 248 -38.69 -9.14 -19.27
C GLY A 248 -38.20 -10.19 -20.25
N TRP A 249 -36.93 -10.63 -20.19
CA TRP A 249 -36.43 -11.66 -21.11
C TRP A 249 -36.32 -13.03 -20.41
N PRO A 250 -37.09 -14.05 -20.84
CA PRO A 250 -36.88 -15.42 -20.39
C PRO A 250 -35.54 -15.90 -20.96
N GLY A 251 -34.53 -16.04 -20.11
CA GLY A 251 -33.17 -16.45 -20.49
C GLY A 251 -32.05 -15.54 -19.99
N GLY A 252 -32.17 -15.03 -18.76
CA GLY A 252 -31.15 -14.14 -18.16
C GLY A 252 -29.79 -14.83 -18.04
N VAL A 253 -28.90 -14.53 -18.99
CA VAL A 253 -27.49 -14.92 -18.98
C VAL A 253 -26.80 -14.11 -17.87
N VAL A 254 -26.24 -14.80 -16.87
CA VAL A 254 -25.27 -14.19 -15.94
C VAL A 254 -24.06 -13.84 -16.79
N ARG A 255 -23.78 -12.54 -16.95
CA ARG A 255 -22.76 -12.09 -17.90
C ARG A 255 -21.37 -12.12 -17.30
N ASP A 256 -21.22 -11.74 -16.03
CA ASP A 256 -19.89 -11.46 -15.47
C ASP A 256 -19.71 -12.10 -14.08
N VAL A 257 -18.57 -12.76 -13.89
CA VAL A 257 -18.10 -13.21 -12.57
C VAL A 257 -16.85 -12.44 -12.22
N SER A 258 -16.81 -11.87 -11.02
CA SER A 258 -15.61 -11.20 -10.51
C SER A 258 -15.10 -11.89 -9.26
N ALA A 259 -13.80 -12.15 -9.22
CA ALA A 259 -13.10 -12.55 -8.02
C ALA A 259 -12.38 -11.35 -7.43
N VAL A 260 -12.58 -11.11 -6.13
CA VAL A 260 -11.84 -10.09 -5.37
C VAL A 260 -11.13 -10.77 -4.21
N CYS A 261 -9.81 -10.59 -4.15
CA CYS A 261 -8.97 -11.15 -3.09
C CYS A 261 -8.36 -10.00 -2.30
N GLN A 262 -8.48 -10.05 -0.97
CA GLN A 262 -7.86 -9.10 -0.07
C GLN A 262 -7.06 -9.86 0.98
N GLY A 263 -5.79 -9.47 1.15
CA GLY A 263 -4.89 -10.16 2.09
C GLY A 263 -3.70 -9.31 2.48
N SER A 264 -2.75 -9.95 3.17
CA SER A 264 -1.48 -9.33 3.54
C SER A 264 -0.33 -10.21 3.06
N VAL A 265 0.72 -9.59 2.55
CA VAL A 265 1.89 -10.26 1.96
C VAL A 265 3.10 -9.98 2.83
N GLY A 266 3.78 -11.02 3.28
CA GLY A 266 4.99 -10.88 4.09
C GLY A 266 6.18 -10.34 3.30
N ASP A 267 7.23 -9.93 4.02
CA ASP A 267 8.47 -9.48 3.39
C ASP A 267 9.15 -10.64 2.62
N GLY A 268 9.87 -10.31 1.54
CA GLY A 268 10.64 -11.29 0.76
C GLY A 268 9.79 -12.22 -0.11
N VAL A 269 8.60 -11.79 -0.50
CA VAL A 269 7.79 -12.46 -1.53
C VAL A 269 8.30 -12.05 -2.91
N THR A 270 8.52 -13.04 -3.77
CA THR A 270 9.10 -12.84 -5.10
C THR A 270 8.03 -12.77 -6.16
N SER A 271 6.96 -13.56 -6.01
CA SER A 271 5.86 -13.61 -6.97
C SER A 271 4.55 -14.01 -6.30
N LEU A 272 3.45 -13.72 -6.97
CA LEU A 272 2.11 -14.19 -6.66
C LEU A 272 1.61 -15.07 -7.80
N SER A 273 0.79 -16.06 -7.48
CA SER A 273 0.12 -16.88 -8.47
C SER A 273 -1.38 -16.87 -8.17
N LEU A 274 -2.15 -16.22 -9.04
CA LEU A 274 -3.59 -16.14 -8.95
C LEU A 274 -4.18 -17.33 -9.71
N THR A 275 -5.01 -18.11 -9.03
CA THR A 275 -5.68 -19.28 -9.60
C THR A 275 -7.19 -19.08 -9.55
N PHE A 276 -7.83 -19.18 -10.71
CA PHE A 276 -9.29 -19.20 -10.85
C PHE A 276 -9.72 -20.57 -11.36
N LYS A 277 -10.51 -21.28 -10.57
CA LYS A 277 -11.02 -22.62 -10.88
C LYS A 277 -12.50 -22.51 -11.17
N VAL A 278 -12.92 -23.02 -12.32
CA VAL A 278 -14.33 -23.18 -12.66
C VAL A 278 -14.60 -24.65 -12.89
N SER A 279 -15.53 -25.22 -12.14
CA SER A 279 -15.90 -26.63 -12.22
C SER A 279 -17.36 -26.76 -12.63
N ARG A 280 -17.58 -27.57 -13.67
CA ARG A 280 -18.87 -28.12 -14.14
C ARG A 280 -18.83 -29.64 -13.95
N PRO A 281 -19.97 -30.36 -14.06
CA PRO A 281 -20.00 -31.81 -13.82
C PRO A 281 -18.94 -32.61 -14.57
N ASP A 282 -18.66 -32.26 -15.82
CA ASP A 282 -17.76 -33.04 -16.69
C ASP A 282 -16.48 -32.30 -17.09
N VAL A 283 -16.35 -31.02 -16.70
CA VAL A 283 -15.25 -30.14 -17.12
C VAL A 283 -14.79 -29.27 -15.97
N CYS A 284 -13.47 -29.19 -15.75
CA CYS A 284 -12.85 -28.26 -14.81
C CYS A 284 -11.79 -27.44 -15.52
N CYS A 285 -11.93 -26.13 -15.47
CA CYS A 285 -11.04 -25.16 -16.07
C CYS A 285 -10.25 -24.48 -14.97
N ILE A 286 -8.93 -24.46 -15.11
CA ILE A 286 -8.03 -23.80 -14.17
C ILE A 286 -7.23 -22.74 -14.93
N TYR A 287 -7.49 -21.49 -14.57
CA TYR A 287 -6.78 -20.33 -15.06
C TYR A 287 -5.75 -19.91 -14.04
N THR A 288 -4.49 -19.82 -14.46
CA THR A 288 -3.41 -19.37 -13.58
C THR A 288 -2.72 -18.17 -14.20
N ASN A 289 -2.44 -17.17 -13.39
CA ASN A 289 -1.59 -16.05 -13.79
C ASN A 289 -0.56 -15.79 -12.69
N LYS A 290 0.72 -15.87 -13.07
CA LYS A 290 1.85 -15.60 -12.19
C LYS A 290 2.34 -14.18 -12.41
N MET A 291 2.53 -13.44 -11.33
CA MET A 291 2.98 -12.05 -11.35
C MET A 291 4.19 -11.86 -10.45
N ASP A 292 5.22 -11.19 -10.93
CA ASP A 292 6.35 -10.79 -10.11
C ASP A 292 5.97 -9.63 -9.20
N THR A 293 6.40 -9.67 -7.93
CA THR A 293 6.00 -8.64 -6.95
C THR A 293 6.45 -7.24 -7.34
N ILE A 294 7.60 -7.11 -8.00
CA ILE A 294 8.12 -5.82 -8.48
C ILE A 294 7.19 -5.14 -9.49
N ASP A 295 6.38 -5.91 -10.22
CA ASP A 295 5.47 -5.46 -11.28
C ASP A 295 4.10 -5.04 -10.74
N ILE A 296 3.76 -5.47 -9.53
CA ILE A 296 2.48 -5.16 -8.87
C ILE A 296 2.63 -4.35 -7.58
N GLU A 297 3.86 -4.11 -7.11
CA GLU A 297 4.12 -3.28 -5.92
C GLU A 297 3.90 -1.80 -6.23
N VAL A 298 2.94 -1.21 -5.53
CA VAL A 298 2.60 0.21 -5.63
C VAL A 298 3.63 1.02 -4.84
N LEU A 299 4.18 2.06 -5.48
CA LEU A 299 5.17 2.92 -4.84
C LEU A 299 4.61 3.66 -3.61
N ARG A 300 5.50 3.98 -2.68
CA ARG A 300 5.24 4.98 -1.64
C ARG A 300 5.24 6.39 -2.22
N PRO A 301 4.52 7.35 -1.60
CA PRO A 301 4.67 8.76 -1.95
C PRO A 301 6.13 9.21 -1.87
N PRO A 302 6.54 10.24 -2.65
CA PRO A 302 7.91 10.75 -2.61
C PRO A 302 8.35 11.12 -1.19
N PRO A 303 9.56 10.72 -0.75
CA PRO A 303 10.09 11.12 0.55
C PRO A 303 10.53 12.59 0.55
N ASN A 304 10.77 13.15 1.73
CA ASN A 304 11.43 14.46 1.91
C ASN A 304 10.80 15.60 1.09
N ILE A 305 9.47 15.65 1.01
CA ILE A 305 8.77 16.74 0.34
C ILE A 305 8.89 17.98 1.20
N THR A 306 9.33 19.06 0.58
CA THR A 306 9.54 20.35 1.23
C THR A 306 9.07 21.45 0.30
N ALA A 307 8.39 22.45 0.85
CA ALA A 307 7.83 23.56 0.11
C ALA A 307 8.21 24.86 0.80
N TRP A 308 8.75 25.81 0.05
CA TRP A 308 9.16 27.11 0.57
C TRP A 308 8.74 28.21 -0.37
N VAL A 309 8.34 29.32 0.21
CA VAL A 309 8.04 30.53 -0.54
C VAL A 309 9.28 31.40 -0.62
N ARG A 310 9.56 31.91 -1.82
CA ARG A 310 10.63 32.85 -2.14
C ARG A 310 10.03 34.04 -2.87
N GLU A 311 10.84 35.08 -3.08
CA GLU A 311 10.45 36.26 -3.89
C GLU A 311 9.92 35.88 -5.27
N GLU A 312 10.51 34.85 -5.88
CA GLU A 312 10.17 34.40 -7.24
C GLU A 312 8.96 33.46 -7.31
N GLY A 313 8.43 33.00 -6.17
CA GLY A 313 7.30 32.07 -6.11
C GLY A 313 7.44 30.94 -5.10
N LEU A 314 6.75 29.82 -5.36
CA LEU A 314 6.76 28.62 -4.52
C LEU A 314 7.72 27.58 -5.08
N LEU A 315 8.76 27.29 -4.32
CA LEU A 315 9.69 26.21 -4.60
C LEU A 315 9.23 24.94 -3.87
N VAL A 316 9.04 23.86 -4.60
CA VAL A 316 8.78 22.52 -4.04
C VAL A 316 9.93 21.60 -4.42
N GLN A 317 10.45 20.85 -3.44
CA GLN A 317 11.47 19.82 -3.64
C GLN A 317 11.00 18.52 -3.02
N TRP A 318 11.49 17.41 -3.56
CA TRP A 318 11.19 16.07 -3.07
C TRP A 318 12.38 15.13 -3.28
N GLY A 319 12.42 14.07 -2.50
CA GLY A 319 13.38 12.99 -2.62
C GLY A 319 12.94 11.91 -3.61
N LEU A 320 13.90 11.09 -4.02
CA LEU A 320 13.66 9.97 -4.92
C LEU A 320 13.04 8.79 -4.14
N PRO A 321 11.97 8.14 -4.63
CA PRO A 321 11.30 7.06 -3.90
C PRO A 321 12.15 5.79 -3.68
N SER A 322 13.06 5.47 -4.59
CA SER A 322 13.96 4.33 -4.51
C SER A 322 15.31 4.63 -5.17
N SER A 323 16.26 3.69 -5.12
CA SER A 323 17.60 3.85 -5.71
C SER A 323 17.64 3.73 -7.24
N THR A 324 16.50 3.59 -7.93
CA THR A 324 16.45 3.51 -9.41
C THR A 324 16.61 4.87 -10.07
N THR A 325 16.83 4.89 -11.38
CA THR A 325 17.06 6.13 -12.14
C THR A 325 15.85 7.09 -12.08
N PRO A 326 16.04 8.41 -11.88
CA PRO A 326 14.94 9.39 -11.79
C PRO A 326 13.97 9.40 -12.97
N ARG A 327 14.44 9.09 -14.19
CA ARG A 327 13.64 8.96 -15.42
C ARG A 327 12.54 7.90 -15.37
N CYS A 328 12.61 6.99 -14.39
CA CYS A 328 11.60 5.94 -14.23
C CYS A 328 10.37 6.40 -13.47
N PHE A 329 10.30 7.65 -13.02
CA PHE A 329 9.23 8.12 -12.15
C PHE A 329 8.46 9.24 -12.81
N ARG A 330 7.13 9.10 -12.85
CA ARG A 330 6.22 10.19 -13.14
C ARG A 330 5.63 10.72 -11.86
N TYR A 331 5.61 12.03 -11.74
CA TYR A 331 5.20 12.74 -10.55
C TYR A 331 3.92 13.52 -10.80
N GLN A 332 3.08 13.60 -9.78
CA GLN A 332 1.99 14.56 -9.73
C GLN A 332 2.11 15.41 -8.47
N LEU A 333 2.13 16.72 -8.68
CA LEU A 333 2.12 17.72 -7.63
C LEU A 333 0.75 18.37 -7.62
N GLN A 334 0.14 18.44 -6.43
CA GLN A 334 -1.07 19.19 -6.21
C GLN A 334 -0.74 20.40 -5.33
N ILE A 335 -1.06 21.59 -5.82
CA ILE A 335 -0.98 22.87 -5.09
C ILE A 335 -2.41 23.37 -4.99
N ASN A 336 -2.98 23.39 -3.78
CA ASN A 336 -4.41 23.58 -3.55
C ASN A 336 -5.24 22.58 -4.37
N ASP A 337 -6.06 23.05 -5.32
CA ASP A 337 -6.88 22.20 -6.20
C ASP A 337 -6.26 21.95 -7.57
N LEU A 338 -5.08 22.54 -7.83
CA LEU A 338 -4.42 22.47 -9.13
C LEU A 338 -3.41 21.32 -9.17
N VAL A 339 -3.59 20.41 -10.14
CA VAL A 339 -2.70 19.24 -10.33
C VAL A 339 -1.79 19.47 -11.53
N ARG A 340 -0.48 19.29 -11.33
CA ARG A 340 0.57 19.33 -12.34
C ARG A 340 1.24 17.97 -12.44
N SER A 341 1.65 17.58 -13.65
CA SER A 341 2.33 16.30 -13.91
C SER A 341 3.71 16.53 -14.49
N PHE A 342 4.68 15.72 -14.09
CA PHE A 342 6.08 15.82 -14.52
C PHE A 342 6.66 14.44 -14.77
N THR A 343 7.57 14.33 -15.73
CA THR A 343 8.22 13.05 -16.08
C THR A 343 9.61 12.91 -15.46
N GLU A 344 10.19 14.00 -14.93
CA GLU A 344 11.53 14.04 -14.36
C GLU A 344 11.68 15.22 -13.39
N GLY A 345 12.80 15.27 -12.68
CA GLY A 345 13.14 16.35 -11.75
C GLY A 345 12.79 16.06 -10.29
N LEU A 346 13.49 16.76 -9.40
CA LEU A 346 13.32 16.70 -7.94
C LEU A 346 12.94 18.08 -7.37
N THR A 347 12.56 19.01 -8.25
CA THR A 347 12.30 20.40 -7.91
C THR A 347 11.28 20.98 -8.90
N TYR A 348 10.33 21.75 -8.40
CA TYR A 348 9.36 22.52 -9.17
C TYR A 348 9.28 23.94 -8.61
N ASN A 349 9.24 24.92 -9.50
CA ASN A 349 9.05 26.33 -9.13
C ASN A 349 7.76 26.84 -9.77
N GLU A 350 6.78 27.20 -8.93
CA GLU A 350 5.54 27.82 -9.37
C GLU A 350 5.68 29.34 -9.27
N THR A 351 5.51 30.02 -10.40
CA THR A 351 5.62 31.47 -10.50
C THR A 351 4.22 32.08 -10.61
N ASN A 352 4.08 33.39 -10.33
CA ASN A 352 2.80 34.10 -10.41
C ASN A 352 1.73 33.60 -9.43
N LEU A 353 2.17 33.21 -8.23
CA LEU A 353 1.26 32.89 -7.14
C LEU A 353 0.71 34.16 -6.48
N ASP A 354 -0.51 34.10 -6.00
CA ASP A 354 -1.10 35.16 -5.18
C ASP A 354 -0.39 35.20 -3.81
N HIS A 355 0.31 36.29 -3.51
CA HIS A 355 1.08 36.44 -2.27
C HIS A 355 0.18 36.51 -1.02
N THR A 356 -1.12 36.74 -1.19
CA THR A 356 -2.10 36.80 -0.10
C THR A 356 -2.70 35.44 0.26
N GLN A 357 -2.51 34.43 -0.59
CA GLN A 357 -3.08 33.10 -0.40
C GLN A 357 -2.17 32.16 0.37
N ARG A 358 -2.80 31.12 0.92
CA ARG A 358 -2.12 29.99 1.53
C ARG A 358 -2.11 28.83 0.56
N TYR A 359 -1.01 28.09 0.56
CA TYR A 359 -0.84 26.94 -0.32
C TYR A 359 -0.74 25.65 0.48
N ASP A 360 -1.56 24.67 0.06
CA ASP A 360 -1.50 23.29 0.50
C ASP A 360 -0.82 22.46 -0.59
N VAL A 361 0.27 21.79 -0.23
CA VAL A 361 1.10 21.05 -1.19
C VAL A 361 1.09 19.57 -0.84
N LYS A 362 0.82 18.71 -1.82
CA LYS A 362 0.97 17.26 -1.69
C LYS A 362 1.38 16.64 -3.02
N MET A 363 1.98 15.46 -2.94
CA MET A 363 2.62 14.86 -4.10
C MET A 363 2.42 13.35 -4.15
N ARG A 364 2.40 12.77 -5.35
CA ARG A 364 2.39 11.32 -5.57
C ARG A 364 3.25 10.94 -6.75
N VAL A 365 3.57 9.66 -6.87
CA VAL A 365 4.48 9.12 -7.88
C VAL A 365 3.96 7.81 -8.44
N ARG A 366 4.31 7.50 -9.68
CA ARG A 366 4.18 6.17 -10.30
C ARG A 366 5.41 5.86 -11.12
N LYS A 367 5.58 4.59 -11.53
CA LYS A 367 6.58 4.28 -12.55
C LYS A 367 6.11 4.72 -13.94
N ASN A 368 7.08 5.08 -14.76
CA ASN A 368 6.87 5.27 -16.20
C ASN A 368 6.73 3.90 -16.87
N SER A 369 5.94 3.81 -17.95
CA SER A 369 5.69 2.57 -18.71
C SER A 369 6.97 1.95 -19.27
N ASP A 370 7.99 2.77 -19.55
CA ASP A 370 9.27 2.31 -20.08
C ASP A 370 10.17 1.67 -18.99
N CYS A 371 9.73 1.64 -17.74
CA CYS A 371 10.48 1.10 -16.63
C CYS A 371 9.72 -0.01 -15.93
N ARG A 372 10.45 -1.09 -15.59
CA ARG A 372 9.90 -2.23 -14.89
C ARG A 372 9.24 -1.84 -13.57
N GLY A 373 7.96 -2.18 -13.41
CA GLY A 373 7.21 -2.17 -12.16
C GLY A 373 5.79 -1.62 -12.29
N SER A 374 5.08 -1.47 -11.18
CA SER A 374 3.68 -1.00 -11.21
C SER A 374 3.54 0.44 -11.73
N GLU A 375 2.67 0.61 -12.74
CA GLU A 375 2.24 1.91 -13.27
C GLU A 375 1.16 2.60 -12.42
N HIS A 376 0.74 1.98 -11.32
CA HIS A 376 -0.25 2.57 -10.42
C HIS A 376 0.33 3.78 -9.67
N TRP A 377 -0.51 4.79 -9.51
CA TRP A 377 -0.20 5.95 -8.67
C TRP A 377 -0.11 5.54 -7.21
N SER A 378 0.94 6.01 -6.54
CA SER A 378 1.01 6.00 -5.09
C SER A 378 -0.18 6.74 -4.49
N SER A 379 -0.43 6.50 -3.20
CA SER A 379 -1.21 7.44 -2.41
C SER A 379 -0.59 8.84 -2.47
N TRP A 380 -1.40 9.86 -2.15
CA TRP A 380 -0.88 11.19 -1.93
C TRP A 380 -0.01 11.21 -0.67
N SER A 381 1.05 12.01 -0.69
CA SER A 381 1.82 12.33 0.50
C SER A 381 0.98 13.06 1.54
N ASN A 382 1.53 13.17 2.75
CA ASN A 382 1.02 14.11 3.73
C ASN A 382 1.01 15.53 3.13
N ILE A 383 0.00 16.31 3.50
CA ILE A 383 -0.19 17.68 3.02
C ILE A 383 0.72 18.60 3.83
N ILE A 384 1.55 19.38 3.14
CA ILE A 384 2.26 20.53 3.71
C ILE A 384 1.30 21.70 3.65
N ARG A 385 0.76 22.11 4.80
CA ARG A 385 -0.30 23.10 4.87
C ARG A 385 0.24 24.51 5.10
N ASN A 386 -0.57 25.49 4.69
CA ASN A 386 -0.39 26.90 5.04
C ASN A 386 1.00 27.44 4.66
N VAL A 387 1.53 27.04 3.50
CA VAL A 387 2.74 27.63 2.96
C VAL A 387 2.40 29.05 2.52
N CYS A 388 3.03 30.07 3.13
CA CYS A 388 2.68 31.48 2.96
C CYS A 388 3.92 32.34 2.67
N PHE A 389 3.72 33.45 1.95
CA PHE A 389 4.75 34.46 1.76
C PHE A 389 5.05 35.16 3.10
N PRO A 390 6.33 35.44 3.42
CA PRO A 390 6.66 36.28 4.55
C PRO A 390 6.08 37.70 4.34
N PRO A 391 5.63 38.38 5.40
CA PRO A 391 4.98 39.70 5.29
C PRO A 391 5.81 40.75 4.55
N SER A 392 7.14 40.62 4.56
CA SER A 392 8.06 41.53 3.87
C SER A 392 8.00 41.48 2.35
N LEU A 393 7.34 40.48 1.76
CA LEU A 393 7.26 40.26 0.30
C LEU A 393 5.87 40.52 -0.29
N VAL A 394 4.96 41.07 0.49
CA VAL A 394 3.65 41.51 -0.01
C VAL A 394 3.81 42.93 -0.55
N PRO A 395 3.72 43.16 -1.88
CA PRO A 395 3.77 44.51 -2.44
C PRO A 395 2.61 45.34 -1.87
N HIS A 396 2.94 46.52 -1.33
CA HIS A 396 2.00 47.47 -0.73
C HIS A 396 1.11 48.16 -1.76
#